data_AF-A0A358V0Q2-F1
#
_entry.id   AF-A0A358V0Q2-F1
#
_cell.length_a   1.000
_cell.length_b   1.000
_cell.length_c   1.000
_cell.angle_alpha   90.00
_cell.angle_beta   90.00
_cell.angle_gamma   90.00
#
_symmetry.space_group_name_H-M   'P 1'
#
loop_
_entity.id
_entity.type
_entity.pdbx_description
1 polymer ?
#
loop_
_entity_poly.entity_id
_entity_poly.type
_entity_poly.pdbx_seq_one_letter_code
_entity_poly.pdbx_strand_id
1 'polypeptide(L)'
;MPRVQNKKLDIIVGIPTYNEADSISNTVQKIDKGLSKYFPEYRALIVNVDSRSSDGTSRVFNNIKTKTDKTSFSVKKQPRGKGANIFSLLKLGKKFDAKYIATIDADITTITEEWPKLLLNPLIKENVDFVTPIYTRNRYEGNTTNHFCFPLLYAWFGRKINQPIGGDFAMSDRFARYILEQQKPKNAFLYGVDIFLSTHAMGGNFETREVYLGRKIHKPSFSKIIPMFQQVATTMLFVLPKYKKWISNSNVETKVVRRTDDFIRKPETTRIAFLKKHAFQNLQKIPEKNIQEYLGLSSQRITEIKKAKSLIYEKDWVDILSEVSKYISNHAISDKRATYIALTIAPFFFLRVLAYFNDLEKTKDQNNIDELILGQADKLRNIFVSQSSAIDLGEKKIYPYGQYSSFQTKKKGDRKFMNSHYSVTLSAIPGIPLIKDGDDLPAIILKCAGEDGLHFEDGDVLVVTSKIVSKAEGRIVPLASVQPSEKALEIANKSGKDARVVELMMQESQILNVEHGVVETFHRLGFVCTSGGV
;
A
#
# COMPACT_ATOMS: atom_id res chain seq x y z
N MET A 1 -19.68 13.19 18.17
CA MET A 1 -19.69 11.93 18.94
C MET A 1 -20.34 12.17 20.30
N PRO A 2 -21.67 12.26 20.40
CA PRO A 2 -22.33 12.64 21.66
C PRO A 2 -22.50 11.48 22.66
N ARG A 3 -22.54 10.21 22.23
CA ARG A 3 -22.85 9.06 23.11
C ARG A 3 -21.65 8.34 23.75
N VAL A 4 -20.42 8.61 23.32
CA VAL A 4 -19.20 7.91 23.79
C VAL A 4 -18.24 8.89 24.49
N GLN A 5 -18.74 9.69 25.44
CA GLN A 5 -17.87 10.62 26.19
C GLN A 5 -17.10 9.88 27.30
N ASN A 6 -15.77 9.99 27.25
CA ASN A 6 -14.78 9.70 28.31
C ASN A 6 -14.69 8.30 28.95
N LYS A 7 -15.34 7.27 28.40
CA LYS A 7 -15.20 5.91 28.93
C LYS A 7 -14.10 5.14 28.18
N LYS A 8 -13.20 4.50 28.94
CA LYS A 8 -12.27 3.50 28.40
C LYS A 8 -13.07 2.37 27.73
N LEU A 9 -12.59 1.89 26.59
CA LEU A 9 -13.16 0.74 25.89
C LEU A 9 -12.20 -0.45 26.02
N ASP A 10 -12.72 -1.67 25.99
CA ASP A 10 -11.86 -2.86 25.99
C ASP A 10 -11.64 -3.35 24.55
N ILE A 11 -12.71 -3.38 23.74
CA ILE A 11 -12.71 -3.87 22.36
C ILE A 11 -13.25 -2.80 21.41
N ILE A 12 -12.58 -2.58 20.29
CA ILE A 12 -13.12 -1.84 19.15
C ILE A 12 -13.14 -2.74 17.93
N VAL A 13 -14.30 -2.88 17.29
CA VAL A 13 -14.41 -3.54 15.98
C VAL A 13 -14.74 -2.49 14.92
N GLY A 14 -13.76 -2.19 14.07
CA GLY A 14 -13.91 -1.23 12.98
C GLY A 14 -14.34 -1.87 11.68
N ILE A 15 -15.16 -1.15 10.93
CA ILE A 15 -15.64 -1.53 9.60
C ILE A 15 -15.23 -0.41 8.64
N PRO A 16 -14.13 -0.59 7.88
CA PRO A 16 -13.74 0.36 6.83
C PRO A 16 -14.75 0.33 5.68
N THR A 17 -15.34 1.47 5.33
CA THR A 17 -16.39 1.52 4.29
C THR A 17 -16.13 2.56 3.21
N TYR A 18 -16.59 2.24 2.00
CA TYR A 18 -16.73 3.15 0.87
C TYR A 18 -17.77 2.61 -0.13
N ASN A 19 -18.96 3.19 -0.11
CA ASN A 19 -20.12 2.77 -0.91
C ASN A 19 -20.52 1.31 -0.69
N GLU A 20 -20.89 0.99 0.56
CA GLU A 20 -21.24 -0.35 1.05
C GLU A 20 -22.64 -0.38 1.69
N ALA A 21 -23.56 0.49 1.24
CA ALA A 21 -24.92 0.54 1.78
C ALA A 21 -25.70 -0.77 1.58
N ASP A 22 -25.35 -1.53 0.54
CA ASP A 22 -25.96 -2.82 0.18
C ASP A 22 -25.50 -3.99 1.07
N SER A 23 -24.29 -3.90 1.64
CA SER A 23 -23.61 -5.03 2.29
C SER A 23 -23.43 -4.86 3.80
N ILE A 24 -23.27 -3.61 4.27
CA ILE A 24 -22.86 -3.30 5.65
C ILE A 24 -23.80 -3.87 6.73
N SER A 25 -25.10 -4.01 6.42
CA SER A 25 -26.11 -4.49 7.37
C SER A 25 -25.81 -5.90 7.87
N ASN A 26 -25.47 -6.82 6.97
CA ASN A 26 -25.14 -8.21 7.32
C ASN A 26 -23.92 -8.25 8.25
N THR A 27 -22.86 -7.54 7.87
CA THR A 27 -21.59 -7.48 8.61
C THR A 27 -21.79 -6.96 10.03
N VAL A 28 -22.48 -5.83 10.21
CA VAL A 28 -22.74 -5.25 11.53
C VAL A 28 -23.55 -6.19 12.43
N GLN A 29 -24.58 -6.84 11.88
CA GLN A 29 -25.42 -7.77 12.65
C GLN A 29 -24.63 -8.99 13.14
N LYS A 30 -23.73 -9.54 12.32
CA LYS A 30 -22.88 -10.67 12.71
C LYS A 30 -21.84 -10.28 13.75
N ILE A 31 -21.25 -9.09 13.60
CA ILE A 31 -20.33 -8.53 14.60
C ILE A 31 -21.04 -8.34 15.95
N ASP A 32 -22.23 -7.72 15.94
CA ASP A 32 -23.00 -7.47 17.17
C ASP A 32 -23.37 -8.77 17.90
N LYS A 33 -23.84 -9.78 17.16
CA LYS A 33 -24.14 -11.11 17.71
C LYS A 33 -22.90 -11.77 18.29
N GLY A 34 -21.78 -11.73 17.58
CA GLY A 34 -20.52 -12.31 18.04
C GLY A 34 -19.98 -11.65 19.30
N LEU A 35 -19.98 -10.31 19.35
CA LEU A 35 -19.56 -9.56 20.53
C LEU A 35 -20.47 -9.85 21.73
N SER A 36 -21.79 -9.79 21.54
CA SER A 36 -22.75 -10.05 22.60
C SER A 36 -22.68 -11.47 23.16
N LYS A 37 -22.36 -12.46 22.31
CA LYS A 37 -22.34 -13.88 22.67
C LYS A 37 -21.03 -14.30 23.33
N TYR A 38 -19.90 -13.81 22.82
CA TYR A 38 -18.57 -14.32 23.22
C TYR A 38 -17.78 -13.35 24.11
N PHE A 39 -18.20 -12.08 24.21
CA PHE A 39 -17.52 -11.05 25.00
C PHE A 39 -18.50 -10.16 25.80
N PRO A 40 -19.54 -10.70 26.46
CA PRO A 40 -20.55 -9.89 27.17
C PRO A 40 -19.98 -9.04 28.31
N GLU A 41 -18.84 -9.45 28.89
CA GLU A 41 -18.13 -8.75 29.96
C GLU A 41 -17.21 -7.62 29.47
N TYR A 42 -16.95 -7.53 28.16
CA TYR A 42 -16.07 -6.53 27.58
C TYR A 42 -16.88 -5.32 27.10
N ARG A 43 -16.38 -4.11 27.39
CA ARG A 43 -16.96 -2.90 26.81
C ARG A 43 -16.51 -2.76 25.36
N ALA A 44 -17.36 -3.23 24.46
CA ALA A 44 -17.11 -3.23 23.03
C ALA A 44 -17.79 -2.05 22.31
N LEU A 45 -17.16 -1.56 21.24
CA LEU A 45 -17.72 -0.54 20.35
C LEU A 45 -17.57 -0.98 18.89
N ILE A 46 -18.69 -0.97 18.15
CA ILE A 46 -18.69 -1.16 16.70
C ILE A 46 -18.54 0.19 16.02
N VAL A 47 -17.55 0.32 15.13
CA VAL A 47 -17.19 1.61 14.53
C VAL A 47 -17.24 1.52 13.01
N ASN A 48 -18.19 2.22 12.39
CA ASN A 48 -18.09 2.50 10.97
C ASN A 48 -17.08 3.62 10.71
N VAL A 49 -16.05 3.33 9.92
CA VAL A 49 -15.08 4.33 9.48
C VAL A 49 -15.25 4.54 8.00
N ASP A 50 -15.89 5.66 7.66
CA ASP A 50 -16.42 5.90 6.32
C ASP A 50 -15.52 6.81 5.49
N SER A 51 -15.23 6.40 4.25
CA SER A 51 -14.49 7.19 3.26
C SER A 51 -15.40 8.15 2.46
N ARG A 52 -16.41 8.72 3.12
CA ARG A 52 -17.42 9.65 2.55
C ARG A 52 -18.25 8.98 1.46
N SER A 53 -18.90 7.87 1.82
CA SER A 53 -19.77 7.15 0.91
C SER A 53 -20.94 8.03 0.46
N SER A 54 -21.25 8.01 -0.84
CA SER A 54 -22.35 8.79 -1.44
C SER A 54 -23.67 8.01 -1.50
N ASP A 55 -23.63 6.70 -1.27
CA ASP A 55 -24.77 5.78 -1.36
C ASP A 55 -25.61 5.70 -0.07
N GLY A 56 -25.26 6.48 0.95
CA GLY A 56 -25.93 6.44 2.25
C GLY A 56 -25.45 5.34 3.21
N THR A 57 -24.28 4.74 2.99
CA THR A 57 -23.68 3.72 3.88
C THR A 57 -23.77 4.09 5.37
N SER A 58 -23.36 5.31 5.74
CA SER A 58 -23.43 5.79 7.13
C SER A 58 -24.86 5.88 7.67
N ARG A 59 -25.85 6.23 6.83
CA ARG A 59 -27.27 6.26 7.21
C ARG A 59 -27.78 4.85 7.48
N VAL A 60 -27.45 3.89 6.61
CA VAL A 60 -27.78 2.47 6.81
C VAL A 60 -27.18 1.97 8.12
N PHE A 61 -25.87 2.19 8.34
CA PHE A 61 -25.20 1.82 9.59
C PHE A 61 -25.89 2.35 10.84
N ASN A 62 -26.27 3.62 10.84
CA ASN A 62 -26.89 4.27 12.00
C ASN A 62 -28.28 3.70 12.31
N ASN A 63 -29.01 3.22 11.31
CA ASN A 63 -30.36 2.67 11.48
C ASN A 63 -30.41 1.21 11.93
N ILE A 64 -29.30 0.46 11.83
CA ILE A 64 -29.21 -0.91 12.35
C ILE A 64 -29.38 -0.89 13.87
N LYS A 65 -30.18 -1.78 14.44
CA LYS A 65 -30.26 -1.95 15.91
C LYS A 65 -29.20 -2.95 16.35
N THR A 66 -28.43 -2.61 17.38
CA THR A 66 -27.36 -3.43 17.96
C THR A 66 -27.48 -3.47 19.47
N LYS A 67 -27.07 -4.56 20.11
CA LYS A 67 -26.88 -4.63 21.57
C LYS A 67 -25.60 -3.92 21.99
N THR A 68 -24.55 -4.07 21.19
CA THR A 68 -23.26 -3.41 21.34
C THR A 68 -23.40 -1.94 20.94
N ASP A 69 -22.74 -1.06 21.69
CA ASP A 69 -22.65 0.35 21.33
C ASP A 69 -22.02 0.50 19.94
N LYS A 70 -22.49 1.50 19.18
CA LYS A 70 -21.94 1.79 17.85
C LYS A 70 -21.84 3.26 17.53
N THR A 71 -20.87 3.60 16.69
CA THR A 71 -20.68 4.96 16.18
C THR A 71 -20.18 4.94 14.74
N SER A 72 -20.49 5.99 14.00
CA SER A 72 -19.99 6.23 12.64
C SER A 72 -19.24 7.55 12.59
N PHE A 73 -18.14 7.61 11.83
CA PHE A 73 -17.53 8.88 11.45
C PHE A 73 -16.86 8.78 10.08
N SER A 74 -16.78 9.91 9.39
CA SER A 74 -16.11 10.00 8.10
C SER A 74 -14.70 10.57 8.21
N VAL A 75 -13.77 10.04 7.42
CA VAL A 75 -12.38 10.51 7.38
C VAL A 75 -12.32 11.88 6.69
N LYS A 76 -12.00 12.92 7.47
CA LYS A 76 -12.01 14.33 7.04
C LYS A 76 -10.82 14.77 6.19
N LYS A 77 -9.71 14.04 6.20
CA LYS A 77 -8.49 14.39 5.42
C LYS A 77 -8.30 13.42 4.25
N GLN A 78 -7.82 13.92 3.12
CA GLN A 78 -7.37 13.11 1.99
C GLN A 78 -6.04 12.40 2.33
N PRO A 79 -5.73 11.24 1.71
CA PRO A 79 -6.53 10.54 0.70
C PRO A 79 -7.70 9.72 1.29
N ARG A 80 -8.79 9.55 0.52
CA ARG A 80 -9.85 8.56 0.80
C ARG A 80 -9.32 7.17 0.49
N GLY A 81 -9.46 6.23 1.41
CA GLY A 81 -8.96 4.87 1.22
C GLY A 81 -9.03 4.02 2.48
N LYS A 82 -8.92 2.70 2.27
CA LYS A 82 -8.98 1.70 3.35
C LYS A 82 -7.95 2.00 4.45
N GLY A 83 -6.71 2.36 4.07
CA GLY A 83 -5.68 2.71 5.04
C GLY A 83 -5.98 3.96 5.87
N ALA A 84 -6.57 4.99 5.25
CA ALA A 84 -7.01 6.18 5.98
C ALA A 84 -8.09 5.85 7.01
N ASN A 85 -9.00 4.94 6.68
CA ASN A 85 -10.00 4.41 7.62
C ASN A 85 -9.32 3.67 8.78
N ILE A 86 -8.42 2.72 8.49
CA ILE A 86 -7.73 1.93 9.51
C ILE A 86 -6.87 2.82 10.42
N PHE A 87 -6.04 3.73 9.88
CA PHE A 87 -5.26 4.63 10.74
C PHE A 87 -6.14 5.55 11.60
N SER A 88 -7.32 5.92 11.12
CA SER A 88 -8.29 6.68 11.92
C SER A 88 -8.90 5.82 13.04
N LEU A 89 -9.17 4.54 12.77
CA LEU A 89 -9.58 3.56 13.77
C LEU A 89 -8.50 3.36 14.84
N LEU A 90 -7.24 3.20 14.46
CA LEU A 90 -6.14 3.05 15.42
C LEU A 90 -5.99 4.29 16.30
N LYS A 91 -6.13 5.49 15.74
CA LYS A 91 -6.16 6.75 16.51
C LYS A 91 -7.34 6.80 17.48
N LEU A 92 -8.49 6.28 17.07
CA LEU A 92 -9.66 6.15 17.93
C LEU A 92 -9.41 5.18 19.08
N GLY A 93 -8.80 4.02 18.80
CA GLY A 93 -8.37 3.05 19.82
C GLY A 93 -7.43 3.67 20.83
N LYS A 94 -6.39 4.39 20.37
CA LYS A 94 -5.50 5.14 21.26
C LYS A 94 -6.24 6.18 22.11
N LYS A 95 -7.22 6.89 21.52
CA LYS A 95 -8.01 7.91 22.22
C LYS A 95 -8.87 7.32 23.35
N PHE A 96 -9.42 6.12 23.15
CA PHE A 96 -10.28 5.45 24.13
C PHE A 96 -9.55 4.39 24.97
N ASP A 97 -8.22 4.31 24.86
CA ASP A 97 -7.39 3.33 25.55
C ASP A 97 -7.87 1.88 25.31
N ALA A 98 -8.31 1.60 24.07
CA ALA A 98 -8.82 0.29 23.68
C ALA A 98 -7.69 -0.75 23.67
N LYS A 99 -7.89 -1.85 24.40
CA LYS A 99 -6.90 -2.94 24.53
C LYS A 99 -6.80 -3.77 23.26
N TYR A 100 -7.92 -3.98 22.59
CA TYR A 100 -8.02 -4.84 21.41
C TYR A 100 -8.77 -4.13 20.29
N ILE A 101 -8.21 -4.17 19.08
CA ILE A 101 -8.80 -3.56 17.90
C ILE A 101 -8.90 -4.63 16.81
N ALA A 102 -10.11 -4.88 16.30
CA ALA A 102 -10.34 -5.72 15.13
C ALA A 102 -10.85 -4.88 13.95
N THR A 103 -10.56 -5.34 12.74
CA THR A 103 -11.16 -4.82 11.50
C THR A 103 -11.83 -5.94 10.76
N ILE A 104 -12.98 -5.66 10.16
CA ILE A 104 -13.70 -6.60 9.29
C ILE A 104 -14.20 -5.82 8.08
N ASP A 105 -13.96 -6.34 6.87
CA ASP A 105 -14.41 -5.70 5.63
C ASP A 105 -15.96 -5.68 5.56
N ALA A 106 -16.52 -4.61 4.99
CA ALA A 106 -17.96 -4.39 4.97
C ALA A 106 -18.72 -5.32 4.00
N ASP A 107 -18.05 -5.80 2.94
CA ASP A 107 -18.64 -6.44 1.77
C ASP A 107 -18.58 -7.98 1.78
N ILE A 108 -18.41 -8.57 2.97
CA ILE A 108 -18.29 -10.02 3.14
C ILE A 108 -19.67 -10.66 3.32
N THR A 109 -20.05 -11.54 2.42
CA THR A 109 -21.34 -12.26 2.51
C THR A 109 -21.28 -13.50 3.41
N THR A 110 -20.08 -14.06 3.59
CA THR A 110 -19.84 -15.31 4.35
C THR A 110 -19.47 -15.11 5.81
N ILE A 111 -19.47 -13.87 6.31
CA ILE A 111 -19.18 -13.57 7.71
C ILE A 111 -20.14 -14.30 8.66
N THR A 112 -19.58 -14.93 9.71
CA THR A 112 -20.35 -15.58 10.77
C THR A 112 -20.19 -14.82 12.09
N GLU A 113 -21.07 -15.11 13.05
CA GLU A 113 -20.95 -14.54 14.41
C GLU A 113 -19.72 -15.06 15.18
N GLU A 114 -19.02 -16.09 14.66
CA GLU A 114 -17.80 -16.60 15.27
C GLU A 114 -16.57 -15.75 14.90
N TRP A 115 -16.62 -14.93 13.85
CA TRP A 115 -15.47 -14.14 13.40
C TRP A 115 -14.91 -13.22 14.49
N PRO A 116 -15.72 -12.45 15.25
CA PRO A 116 -15.21 -11.70 16.39
C PRO A 116 -14.48 -12.58 17.41
N LYS A 117 -15.01 -13.77 17.72
CA LYS A 117 -14.39 -14.74 18.64
C LYS A 117 -13.03 -15.19 18.13
N LEU A 118 -12.97 -15.61 16.86
CA LEU A 118 -11.75 -16.12 16.23
C LEU A 118 -10.66 -15.05 16.15
N LEU A 119 -11.02 -13.80 15.83
CA LEU A 119 -10.07 -12.70 15.72
C LEU A 119 -9.58 -12.19 17.10
N LEU A 120 -10.45 -12.08 18.09
CA LEU A 120 -10.13 -11.42 19.36
C LEU A 120 -9.56 -12.37 20.42
N ASN A 121 -9.97 -13.65 20.46
CA ASN A 121 -9.49 -14.57 21.48
C ASN A 121 -7.97 -14.75 21.52
N PRO A 122 -7.24 -14.86 20.40
CA PRO A 122 -5.79 -15.00 20.46
C PRO A 122 -5.12 -13.79 21.14
N LEU A 123 -5.64 -12.58 20.91
CA LEU A 123 -5.13 -11.38 21.59
C LEU A 123 -5.41 -11.42 23.10
N ILE A 124 -6.62 -11.83 23.47
CA ILE A 124 -7.11 -11.79 24.85
C ILE A 124 -6.50 -12.93 25.70
N LYS A 125 -6.33 -14.12 25.13
CA LYS A 125 -6.03 -15.35 25.86
C LYS A 125 -4.62 -15.89 25.63
N GLU A 126 -3.99 -15.57 24.50
CA GLU A 126 -2.72 -16.17 24.08
C GLU A 126 -1.57 -15.15 24.00
N ASN A 127 -1.78 -13.91 24.48
CA ASN A 127 -0.78 -12.83 24.44
C ASN A 127 -0.22 -12.56 23.02
N VAL A 128 -1.08 -12.71 22.01
CA VAL A 128 -0.77 -12.41 20.60
C VAL A 128 -0.89 -10.91 20.36
N ASP A 129 0.00 -10.35 19.55
CA ASP A 129 -0.03 -8.93 19.20
C ASP A 129 -0.80 -8.64 17.91
N PHE A 130 -0.76 -9.55 16.93
CA PHE A 130 -1.43 -9.38 15.64
C PHE A 130 -2.02 -10.69 15.12
N VAL A 131 -3.32 -10.68 14.85
CA VAL A 131 -4.06 -11.82 14.30
C VAL A 131 -4.38 -11.56 12.84
N THR A 132 -3.92 -12.43 11.95
CA THR A 132 -4.22 -12.39 10.52
C THR A 132 -5.17 -13.52 10.13
N PRO A 133 -5.97 -13.33 9.07
CA PRO A 133 -6.94 -14.33 8.66
C PRO A 133 -6.30 -15.36 7.72
N ILE A 134 -6.87 -16.56 7.68
CA ILE A 134 -6.74 -17.50 6.57
C ILE A 134 -8.14 -17.73 6.03
N TYR A 135 -8.28 -17.68 4.71
CA TYR A 135 -9.52 -18.03 4.03
C TYR A 135 -9.23 -19.00 2.91
N THR A 136 -10.25 -19.77 2.55
CA THR A 136 -10.33 -20.35 1.21
C THR A 136 -10.90 -19.31 0.25
N ARG A 137 -10.34 -19.27 -0.97
CA ARG A 137 -10.78 -18.36 -2.04
C ARG A 137 -10.82 -19.08 -3.38
N ASN A 138 -11.42 -18.43 -4.36
CA ASN A 138 -11.34 -18.90 -5.73
C ASN A 138 -9.86 -18.93 -6.21
N ARG A 139 -9.48 -19.98 -6.93
CA ARG A 139 -8.10 -20.19 -7.43
C ARG A 139 -7.52 -19.07 -8.32
N TYR A 140 -8.35 -18.21 -8.93
CA TYR A 140 -7.91 -17.06 -9.73
C TYR A 140 -7.81 -15.75 -8.93
N GLU A 141 -8.09 -15.78 -7.62
CA GLU A 141 -8.03 -14.62 -6.73
C GLU A 141 -6.75 -14.58 -5.88
N GLY A 142 -6.53 -13.45 -5.19
CA GLY A 142 -5.39 -13.30 -4.30
C GLY A 142 -4.05 -13.18 -5.02
N ASN A 143 -4.03 -12.82 -6.30
CA ASN A 143 -2.82 -12.79 -7.12
C ASN A 143 -1.68 -11.93 -6.52
N THR A 144 -2.01 -10.75 -5.96
CA THR A 144 -1.03 -9.88 -5.29
C THR A 144 -0.49 -10.52 -4.00
N THR A 145 -1.34 -11.26 -3.27
CA THR A 145 -0.91 -12.07 -2.13
C THR A 145 0.04 -13.16 -2.60
N ASN A 146 -0.41 -14.02 -3.51
CA ASN A 146 0.20 -15.30 -3.84
C ASN A 146 1.52 -15.14 -4.60
N HIS A 147 1.61 -14.15 -5.49
CA HIS A 147 2.79 -13.99 -6.35
C HIS A 147 3.73 -12.89 -5.88
N PHE A 148 3.36 -12.01 -4.96
CA PHE A 148 4.23 -10.90 -4.54
C PHE A 148 4.42 -10.84 -3.02
N CYS A 149 3.34 -10.61 -2.26
CA CYS A 149 3.47 -10.35 -0.83
C CYS A 149 3.94 -11.57 -0.02
N PHE A 150 3.28 -12.71 -0.23
CA PHE A 150 3.59 -13.94 0.51
C PHE A 150 5.01 -14.45 0.21
N PRO A 151 5.44 -14.62 -1.07
CA PRO A 151 6.78 -15.10 -1.37
C PRO A 151 7.88 -14.20 -0.79
N LEU A 152 7.74 -12.87 -0.91
CA LEU A 152 8.74 -11.93 -0.41
C LEU A 152 8.81 -11.94 1.12
N LEU A 153 7.67 -11.89 1.84
CA LEU A 153 7.68 -11.94 3.31
C LEU A 153 8.26 -13.25 3.83
N TYR A 154 7.89 -14.37 3.23
CA TYR A 154 8.40 -15.68 3.61
C TYR A 154 9.90 -15.80 3.34
N ALA A 155 10.38 -15.36 2.16
CA ALA A 155 11.79 -15.33 1.85
C ALA A 155 12.58 -14.44 2.83
N TRP A 156 12.03 -13.26 3.17
CA TRP A 156 12.69 -12.27 4.03
C TRP A 156 12.76 -12.68 5.50
N PHE A 157 11.67 -13.22 6.05
CA PHE A 157 11.53 -13.46 7.49
C PHE A 157 11.57 -14.93 7.89
N GLY A 158 11.46 -15.87 6.95
CA GLY A 158 11.45 -17.31 7.20
C GLY A 158 10.19 -17.83 7.89
N ARG A 159 9.18 -16.97 8.10
CA ARG A 159 7.89 -17.33 8.71
C ARG A 159 6.77 -17.12 7.69
N LYS A 160 5.78 -17.99 7.68
CA LYS A 160 4.64 -17.90 6.76
C LYS A 160 3.52 -17.07 7.43
N ILE A 161 3.10 -16.00 6.74
CA ILE A 161 1.78 -15.37 6.94
C ILE A 161 1.03 -15.56 5.64
N ASN A 162 0.08 -16.47 5.60
CA ASN A 162 -0.58 -16.92 4.38
C ASN A 162 -1.36 -15.81 3.67
N GLN A 163 -2.02 -14.91 4.39
CA GLN A 163 -2.79 -13.78 3.82
C GLN A 163 -2.33 -12.43 4.38
N PRO A 164 -1.14 -11.94 4.00
CA PRO A 164 -0.55 -10.70 4.52
C PRO A 164 -1.25 -9.43 4.01
N ILE A 165 -2.25 -9.58 3.15
CA ILE A 165 -3.17 -8.50 2.75
C ILE A 165 -4.64 -8.88 2.99
N GLY A 166 -4.89 -9.75 3.97
CA GLY A 166 -6.24 -10.06 4.44
C GLY A 166 -6.81 -8.89 5.23
N GLY A 167 -7.99 -8.40 4.84
CA GLY A 167 -8.61 -7.23 5.46
C GLY A 167 -9.28 -7.45 6.83
N ASP A 168 -9.41 -8.71 7.24
CA ASP A 168 -10.04 -9.09 8.50
C ASP A 168 -8.98 -9.50 9.52
N PHE A 169 -8.51 -8.55 10.31
CA PHE A 169 -7.41 -8.76 11.26
C PHE A 169 -7.76 -8.20 12.64
N ALA A 170 -6.98 -8.56 13.65
CA ALA A 170 -7.06 -7.93 14.96
C ALA A 170 -5.68 -7.67 15.55
N MET A 171 -5.58 -6.70 16.46
CA MET A 171 -4.33 -6.34 17.10
C MET A 171 -4.48 -5.88 18.54
N SER A 172 -3.41 -6.06 19.31
CA SER A 172 -3.22 -5.47 20.62
C SER A 172 -3.03 -3.94 20.52
N ASP A 173 -3.30 -3.23 21.62
CA ASP A 173 -3.03 -1.80 21.72
C ASP A 173 -1.53 -1.49 21.55
N ARG A 174 -0.65 -2.37 22.05
CA ARG A 174 0.80 -2.31 21.88
C ARG A 174 1.18 -2.26 20.40
N PHE A 175 0.66 -3.18 19.58
CA PHE A 175 0.94 -3.16 18.15
C PHE A 175 0.29 -1.95 17.46
N ALA A 176 -0.94 -1.59 17.83
CA ALA A 176 -1.62 -0.41 17.28
C ALA A 176 -0.83 0.90 17.54
N ARG A 177 -0.29 1.09 18.75
CA ARG A 177 0.54 2.25 19.10
C ARG A 177 1.84 2.26 18.30
N TYR A 178 2.51 1.11 18.19
CA TYR A 178 3.71 0.96 17.37
C TYR A 178 3.45 1.37 15.91
N ILE A 179 2.37 0.88 15.29
CA ILE A 179 1.97 1.21 13.92
C ILE A 179 1.69 2.72 13.74
N LEU A 180 1.09 3.38 14.73
CA LEU A 180 0.84 4.81 14.68
C LEU A 180 2.13 5.64 14.65
N GLU A 181 3.21 5.14 15.23
CA GLU A 181 4.53 5.78 15.27
C GLU A 181 5.35 5.56 13.99
N GLN A 182 5.05 4.52 13.21
CA GLN A 182 5.78 4.23 11.98
C GLN A 182 5.60 5.29 10.90
N GLN A 183 6.64 5.54 10.11
CA GLN A 183 6.56 6.37 8.90
C GLN A 183 5.69 5.67 7.84
N LYS A 184 4.67 6.37 7.35
CA LYS A 184 3.66 5.82 6.44
C LYS A 184 3.90 6.33 5.02
N PRO A 185 4.17 5.45 4.03
CA PRO A 185 4.17 5.86 2.62
C PRO A 185 2.77 6.27 2.19
N LYS A 186 2.62 7.08 1.13
CA LYS A 186 1.31 7.57 0.68
C LYS A 186 0.33 6.43 0.40
N ASN A 187 0.82 5.35 -0.19
CA ASN A 187 0.02 4.19 -0.56
C ASN A 187 -0.45 3.34 0.64
N ALA A 188 0.16 3.50 1.83
CA ALA A 188 -0.34 2.87 3.06
C ALA A 188 -1.67 3.47 3.52
N PHE A 189 -2.07 4.66 3.05
CA PHE A 189 -3.39 5.22 3.33
C PHE A 189 -4.48 4.67 2.37
N LEU A 190 -4.11 3.83 1.41
CA LEU A 190 -4.99 3.23 0.41
C LEU A 190 -5.03 1.70 0.59
N TYR A 191 -4.84 0.90 -0.48
CA TYR A 191 -4.77 -0.57 -0.41
C TYR A 191 -3.49 -1.10 0.26
N GLY A 192 -2.44 -0.27 0.41
CA GLY A 192 -1.17 -0.70 0.99
C GLY A 192 -1.19 -0.93 2.50
N VAL A 193 -2.28 -0.59 3.20
CA VAL A 193 -2.35 -0.69 4.67
C VAL A 193 -2.20 -2.11 5.19
N ASP A 194 -2.78 -3.10 4.52
CA ASP A 194 -2.79 -4.47 5.05
C ASP A 194 -1.34 -5.02 5.03
N ILE A 195 -0.61 -4.81 3.93
CA ILE A 195 0.81 -5.21 3.84
C ILE A 195 1.72 -4.37 4.75
N PHE A 196 1.35 -3.10 4.99
CA PHE A 196 2.05 -2.24 5.96
C PHE A 196 2.00 -2.87 7.35
N LEU A 197 0.82 -3.31 7.79
CA LEU A 197 0.63 -3.98 9.07
C LEU A 197 1.39 -5.31 9.13
N SER A 198 1.20 -6.20 8.15
CA SER A 198 1.86 -7.51 8.17
C SER A 198 3.38 -7.42 8.13
N THR A 199 3.95 -6.52 7.33
CA THR A 199 5.41 -6.34 7.26
C THR A 199 5.97 -5.81 8.57
N HIS A 200 5.30 -4.83 9.20
CA HIS A 200 5.68 -4.29 10.50
C HIS A 200 5.51 -5.30 11.65
N ALA A 201 4.48 -6.15 11.60
CA ALA A 201 4.29 -7.20 12.59
C ALA A 201 5.44 -8.21 12.57
N MET A 202 5.79 -8.72 11.38
CA MET A 202 6.89 -9.67 11.22
C MET A 202 8.25 -9.06 11.52
N GLY A 203 8.58 -7.92 10.89
CA GLY A 203 9.87 -7.28 11.05
C GLY A 203 10.10 -6.67 12.44
N GLY A 204 9.02 -6.22 13.10
CA GLY A 204 9.04 -5.71 14.46
C GLY A 204 9.04 -6.80 15.55
N ASN A 205 9.09 -8.07 15.15
CA ASN A 205 9.05 -9.24 16.05
C ASN A 205 7.84 -9.24 17.01
N PHE A 206 6.68 -8.85 16.50
CA PHE A 206 5.41 -9.00 17.20
C PHE A 206 4.93 -10.45 17.10
N GLU A 207 4.25 -10.94 18.15
CA GLU A 207 3.68 -12.28 18.11
C GLU A 207 2.47 -12.29 17.17
N THR A 208 2.52 -13.15 16.14
CA THR A 208 1.49 -13.21 15.10
C THR A 208 0.74 -14.54 15.13
N ARG A 209 -0.58 -14.52 14.97
CA ARG A 209 -1.39 -15.73 14.85
C ARG A 209 -2.28 -15.71 13.62
N GLU A 210 -2.31 -16.81 12.90
CA GLU A 210 -3.26 -17.00 11.81
C GLU A 210 -4.53 -17.71 12.28
N VAL A 211 -5.70 -17.25 11.85
CA VAL A 211 -7.00 -17.86 12.19
C VAL A 211 -7.82 -18.17 10.94
N TYR A 212 -8.35 -19.38 10.84
CA TYR A 212 -9.18 -19.77 9.71
C TYR A 212 -10.59 -19.19 9.85
N LEU A 213 -10.98 -18.34 8.91
CA LEU A 213 -12.29 -17.66 8.89
C LEU A 213 -13.29 -18.29 7.91
N GLY A 214 -12.92 -19.43 7.30
CA GLY A 214 -13.75 -20.10 6.29
C GLY A 214 -13.55 -19.52 4.88
N ARG A 215 -14.58 -19.64 4.06
CA ARG A 215 -14.56 -19.14 2.67
C ARG A 215 -14.83 -17.64 2.63
N LYS A 216 -14.05 -16.86 1.88
CA LYS A 216 -14.28 -15.41 1.71
C LYS A 216 -14.93 -15.09 0.36
N ILE A 217 -16.23 -14.79 0.37
CA ILE A 217 -16.96 -14.29 -0.80
C ILE A 217 -17.17 -12.77 -0.65
N HIS A 218 -16.69 -12.02 -1.63
CA HIS A 218 -16.67 -10.54 -1.64
C HIS A 218 -16.78 -10.01 -3.08
N LYS A 219 -16.85 -8.69 -3.26
CA LYS A 219 -16.90 -8.08 -4.60
C LYS A 219 -15.60 -8.42 -5.37
N PRO A 220 -15.65 -8.89 -6.63
CA PRO A 220 -14.47 -9.38 -7.35
C PRO A 220 -13.33 -8.35 -7.42
N SER A 221 -12.12 -8.77 -7.04
CA SER A 221 -10.94 -7.88 -6.97
C SER A 221 -10.17 -7.75 -8.29
N PHE A 222 -10.41 -8.61 -9.28
CA PHE A 222 -9.64 -8.64 -10.53
C PHE A 222 -9.72 -7.32 -11.33
N SER A 223 -10.86 -6.61 -11.30
CA SER A 223 -10.97 -5.28 -11.94
C SER A 223 -10.11 -4.21 -11.26
N LYS A 224 -9.73 -4.41 -10.00
CA LYS A 224 -8.93 -3.48 -9.19
C LYS A 224 -7.46 -3.89 -9.11
N ILE A 225 -7.04 -4.97 -9.81
CA ILE A 225 -5.71 -5.56 -9.67
C ILE A 225 -4.57 -4.57 -9.95
N ILE A 226 -4.76 -3.66 -10.91
CA ILE A 226 -3.73 -2.68 -11.30
C ILE A 226 -3.42 -1.70 -10.15
N PRO A 227 -4.37 -0.86 -9.69
CA PRO A 227 -4.10 0.06 -8.60
C PRO A 227 -3.80 -0.66 -7.28
N MET A 228 -4.43 -1.82 -7.03
CA MET A 228 -4.15 -2.62 -5.83
C MET A 228 -2.69 -3.09 -5.80
N PHE A 229 -2.20 -3.72 -6.87
CA PHE A 229 -0.81 -4.18 -6.92
C PHE A 229 0.17 -3.03 -6.75
N GLN A 230 -0.01 -1.92 -7.48
CA GLN A 230 0.92 -0.78 -7.41
C GLN A 230 1.02 -0.20 -6.00
N GLN A 231 -0.12 -0.02 -5.31
CA GLN A 231 -0.16 0.54 -3.96
C GLN A 231 0.44 -0.42 -2.92
N VAL A 232 0.11 -1.70 -3.02
CA VAL A 232 0.61 -2.75 -2.13
C VAL A 232 2.11 -2.94 -2.33
N ALA A 233 2.57 -3.10 -3.57
CA ALA A 233 3.99 -3.26 -3.88
C ALA A 233 4.82 -2.06 -3.44
N THR A 234 4.37 -0.83 -3.72
CA THR A 234 5.04 0.38 -3.22
C THR A 234 5.20 0.36 -1.70
N THR A 235 4.11 0.04 -0.99
CA THR A 235 4.13 0.05 0.47
C THR A 235 5.06 -1.02 1.04
N MET A 236 5.02 -2.23 0.47
CA MET A 236 5.88 -3.32 0.88
C MET A 236 7.36 -3.00 0.63
N LEU A 237 7.71 -2.54 -0.58
CA LEU A 237 9.09 -2.21 -0.95
C LEU A 237 9.65 -1.05 -0.11
N PHE A 238 8.79 -0.15 0.38
CA PHE A 238 9.18 0.90 1.31
C PHE A 238 9.43 0.40 2.74
N VAL A 239 8.63 -0.55 3.24
CA VAL A 239 8.70 -1.02 4.63
C VAL A 239 9.71 -2.15 4.81
N LEU A 240 9.73 -3.12 3.89
CA LEU A 240 10.53 -4.34 3.99
C LEU A 240 12.04 -4.10 4.25
N PRO A 241 12.74 -3.19 3.54
CA PRO A 241 14.18 -2.98 3.74
C PRO A 241 14.52 -2.27 5.06
N LYS A 242 13.52 -1.81 5.83
CA LYS A 242 13.74 -1.30 7.19
C LYS A 242 14.10 -2.40 8.19
N TYR A 243 13.93 -3.66 7.80
CA TYR A 243 14.15 -4.82 8.63
C TYR A 243 15.24 -5.72 8.06
N LYS A 244 16.08 -6.24 8.96
CA LYS A 244 17.08 -7.26 8.61
C LYS A 244 16.37 -8.51 8.10
N LYS A 245 16.98 -9.16 7.11
CA LYS A 245 16.56 -10.49 6.67
C LYS A 245 16.79 -11.50 7.80
N TRP A 246 15.81 -12.35 8.07
CA TRP A 246 15.91 -13.44 9.04
C TRP A 246 16.08 -14.74 8.30
N ILE A 247 17.33 -15.17 8.23
CA ILE A 247 17.75 -16.30 7.44
C ILE A 247 18.18 -17.37 8.45
N SER A 248 17.26 -18.28 8.71
CA SER A 248 17.50 -19.47 9.54
C SER A 248 17.26 -20.70 8.69
N ASN A 249 18.08 -21.73 8.93
CA ASN A 249 17.96 -23.05 8.32
C ASN A 249 16.86 -23.91 8.99
N SER A 250 16.24 -23.40 10.06
CA SER A 250 15.13 -24.07 10.73
C SER A 250 13.85 -23.89 9.93
N ASN A 251 13.46 -24.93 9.18
CA ASN A 251 12.12 -25.01 8.62
C ASN A 251 11.12 -25.06 9.77
N VAL A 252 10.43 -23.95 10.03
CA VAL A 252 9.29 -23.96 10.96
C VAL A 252 8.15 -24.64 10.22
N GLU A 253 7.89 -25.89 10.58
CA GLU A 253 6.79 -26.67 10.05
C GLU A 253 5.49 -25.92 10.30
N THR A 254 4.83 -25.51 9.22
CA THR A 254 3.57 -24.79 9.29
C THR A 254 2.50 -25.70 8.70
N LYS A 255 1.43 -25.95 9.45
CA LYS A 255 0.28 -26.72 8.95
C LYS A 255 -0.19 -26.10 7.64
N VAL A 256 -0.17 -26.90 6.58
CA VAL A 256 -0.71 -26.49 5.28
C VAL A 256 -2.20 -26.29 5.46
N VAL A 257 -2.65 -25.03 5.37
CA VAL A 257 -4.07 -24.71 5.35
C VAL A 257 -4.45 -24.48 3.90
N ARG A 258 -5.40 -25.28 3.42
CA ARG A 258 -5.96 -25.19 2.07
C ARG A 258 -6.32 -23.73 1.74
N ARG A 259 -5.70 -23.15 0.70
CA ARG A 259 -5.91 -21.72 0.35
C ARG A 259 -6.99 -21.55 -0.72
N THR A 260 -7.27 -22.59 -1.50
CA THR A 260 -8.26 -22.55 -2.58
C THR A 260 -9.50 -23.38 -2.27
N ASP A 261 -10.67 -22.83 -2.59
CA ASP A 261 -11.95 -23.55 -2.53
C ASP A 261 -12.22 -24.38 -3.81
N ASP A 262 -13.23 -25.25 -3.73
CA ASP A 262 -13.71 -26.05 -4.88
C ASP A 262 -14.47 -25.22 -5.92
N PHE A 263 -14.80 -23.96 -5.62
CA PHE A 263 -15.64 -23.15 -6.47
C PHE A 263 -14.81 -22.41 -7.51
N ILE A 264 -15.03 -22.73 -8.78
CA ILE A 264 -14.25 -22.18 -9.88
C ILE A 264 -15.04 -21.10 -10.63
N ARG A 265 -14.61 -19.84 -10.50
CA ARG A 265 -15.06 -18.70 -11.29
C ARG A 265 -13.87 -18.00 -11.93
N LYS A 266 -13.63 -18.28 -13.21
CA LYS A 266 -12.59 -17.62 -14.00
C LYS A 266 -12.94 -16.14 -14.26
N PRO A 267 -11.96 -15.23 -14.27
CA PRO A 267 -12.18 -13.86 -14.74
C PRO A 267 -12.65 -13.83 -16.20
N GLU A 268 -13.48 -12.85 -16.54
CA GLU A 268 -13.97 -12.65 -17.91
C GLU A 268 -12.82 -12.53 -18.91
N THR A 269 -12.95 -13.19 -20.07
CA THR A 269 -11.93 -13.20 -21.13
C THR A 269 -11.56 -11.80 -21.60
N THR A 270 -12.53 -10.88 -21.66
CA THR A 270 -12.31 -9.46 -22.01
C THR A 270 -11.40 -8.76 -21.00
N ARG A 271 -11.55 -9.04 -19.71
CA ARG A 271 -10.68 -8.49 -18.65
C ARG A 271 -9.28 -9.08 -18.69
N ILE A 272 -9.16 -10.38 -18.98
CA ILE A 272 -7.87 -11.06 -19.17
C ILE A 272 -7.12 -10.42 -20.35
N ALA A 273 -7.80 -10.24 -21.48
CA ALA A 273 -7.24 -9.60 -22.67
C ALA A 273 -6.84 -8.14 -22.40
N PHE A 274 -7.68 -7.38 -21.67
CA PHE A 274 -7.37 -6.03 -21.23
C PHE A 274 -6.10 -5.99 -20.37
N LEU A 275 -5.98 -6.85 -19.36
CA LEU A 275 -4.82 -6.89 -18.47
C LEU A 275 -3.54 -7.22 -19.26
N LYS A 276 -3.60 -8.17 -20.21
CA LYS A 276 -2.48 -8.51 -21.09
C LYS A 276 -2.05 -7.32 -21.93
N LYS A 277 -3.01 -6.63 -22.57
CA LYS A 277 -2.75 -5.42 -23.37
C LYS A 277 -2.13 -4.32 -22.50
N HIS A 278 -2.70 -4.06 -21.32
CA HIS A 278 -2.22 -3.08 -20.36
C HIS A 278 -0.77 -3.37 -19.93
N ALA A 279 -0.45 -4.63 -19.62
CA ALA A 279 0.90 -5.03 -19.23
C ALA A 279 1.91 -4.71 -20.35
N PHE A 280 1.68 -5.16 -21.57
CA PHE A 280 2.62 -4.89 -22.67
C PHE A 280 2.71 -3.41 -23.04
N GLN A 281 1.60 -2.67 -23.03
CA GLN A 281 1.63 -1.23 -23.29
C GLN A 281 2.47 -0.46 -22.27
N ASN A 282 2.41 -0.84 -20.99
CA ASN A 282 3.24 -0.21 -19.96
C ASN A 282 4.68 -0.69 -20.02
N LEU A 283 4.92 -1.98 -20.32
CA LEU A 283 6.27 -2.51 -20.50
C LEU A 283 7.07 -1.77 -21.58
N GLN A 284 6.42 -1.35 -22.66
CA GLN A 284 7.06 -0.56 -23.72
C GLN A 284 7.50 0.84 -23.24
N LYS A 285 6.86 1.39 -22.21
CA LYS A 285 7.15 2.73 -21.68
C LYS A 285 8.23 2.73 -20.61
N ILE A 286 8.61 1.56 -20.09
CA ILE A 286 9.63 1.47 -19.05
C ILE A 286 11.02 1.53 -19.69
N PRO A 287 11.90 2.45 -19.24
CA PRO A 287 13.29 2.48 -19.69
C PRO A 287 13.99 1.15 -19.42
N GLU A 288 14.71 0.63 -20.41
CA GLU A 288 15.40 -0.66 -20.30
C GLU A 288 16.37 -0.70 -19.13
N LYS A 289 17.12 0.39 -18.91
CA LYS A 289 18.03 0.56 -17.79
C LYS A 289 17.36 0.31 -16.43
N ASN A 290 16.10 0.72 -16.25
CA ASN A 290 15.38 0.52 -14.98
C ASN A 290 14.99 -0.95 -14.80
N ILE A 291 14.69 -1.65 -15.90
CA ILE A 291 14.38 -3.08 -15.85
C ILE A 291 15.64 -3.87 -15.50
N GLN A 292 16.77 -3.52 -16.10
CA GLN A 292 18.07 -4.12 -15.80
C GLN A 292 18.47 -3.84 -14.34
N GLU A 293 18.39 -2.59 -13.90
CA GLU A 293 18.76 -2.16 -12.55
C GLU A 293 17.91 -2.82 -11.46
N TYR A 294 16.58 -2.80 -11.62
CA TYR A 294 15.68 -3.26 -10.54
C TYR A 294 15.34 -4.74 -10.62
N LEU A 295 15.27 -5.31 -11.83
CA LEU A 295 14.77 -6.68 -12.05
C LEU A 295 15.86 -7.65 -12.53
N GLY A 296 17.08 -7.16 -12.81
CA GLY A 296 18.23 -7.97 -13.23
C GLY A 296 18.06 -8.71 -14.56
N LEU A 297 17.12 -8.29 -15.41
CA LEU A 297 16.90 -8.94 -16.72
C LEU A 297 17.90 -8.42 -17.76
N SER A 298 18.46 -9.30 -18.59
CA SER A 298 19.35 -8.92 -19.69
C SER A 298 18.59 -8.22 -20.84
N SER A 299 19.30 -7.41 -21.63
CA SER A 299 18.73 -6.75 -22.83
C SER A 299 18.09 -7.73 -23.80
N GLN A 300 18.72 -8.89 -23.98
CA GLN A 300 18.17 -9.97 -24.80
C GLN A 300 16.83 -10.45 -24.23
N ARG A 301 16.76 -10.76 -22.94
CA ARG A 301 15.54 -11.27 -22.30
C ARG A 301 14.42 -10.23 -22.33
N ILE A 302 14.74 -8.96 -22.11
CA ILE A 302 13.78 -7.85 -22.20
C ILE A 302 13.22 -7.75 -23.62
N THR A 303 14.08 -7.85 -24.63
CA THR A 303 13.69 -7.80 -26.04
C THR A 303 12.81 -8.99 -26.42
N GLU A 304 13.13 -10.20 -25.98
CA GLU A 304 12.32 -11.40 -26.18
C GLU A 304 10.91 -11.21 -25.61
N ILE A 305 10.80 -10.79 -24.34
CA ILE A 305 9.51 -10.57 -23.67
C ILE A 305 8.69 -9.52 -24.44
N LYS A 306 9.32 -8.41 -24.86
CA LYS A 306 8.66 -7.32 -25.59
C LYS A 306 8.21 -7.73 -27.00
N LYS A 307 9.05 -8.41 -27.78
CA LYS A 307 8.77 -8.79 -29.18
C LYS A 307 7.85 -10.00 -29.28
N ALA A 308 8.15 -11.08 -28.55
CA ALA A 308 7.36 -12.31 -28.59
C ALA A 308 6.07 -12.22 -27.76
N LYS A 309 5.89 -11.13 -27.01
CA LYS A 309 4.76 -10.94 -26.07
C LYS A 309 4.65 -12.13 -25.10
N SER A 310 5.79 -12.59 -24.60
CA SER A 310 5.90 -13.73 -23.70
C SER A 310 5.31 -13.42 -22.33
N LEU A 311 4.70 -14.43 -21.71
CA LEU A 311 4.30 -14.37 -20.31
C LEU A 311 5.51 -14.62 -19.39
N ILE A 312 5.37 -14.29 -18.11
CA ILE A 312 6.43 -14.47 -17.11
C ILE A 312 6.09 -15.70 -16.27
N TYR A 313 6.83 -16.79 -16.48
CA TYR A 313 6.61 -18.03 -15.74
C TYR A 313 7.37 -18.04 -14.42
N GLU A 314 7.14 -19.09 -13.61
CA GLU A 314 7.63 -19.17 -12.24
C GLU A 314 9.13 -18.87 -12.09
N LYS A 315 9.99 -19.48 -12.92
CA LYS A 315 11.44 -19.27 -12.87
C LYS A 315 11.81 -17.79 -13.05
N ASP A 316 11.39 -17.19 -14.16
CA ASP A 316 11.65 -15.77 -14.44
C ASP A 316 11.15 -14.87 -13.30
N TRP A 317 10.00 -15.20 -12.72
CA TRP A 317 9.41 -14.41 -11.66
C TRP A 317 10.17 -14.54 -10.32
N VAL A 318 10.63 -15.74 -9.97
CA VAL A 318 11.48 -15.96 -8.79
C VAL A 318 12.78 -15.17 -8.93
N ASP A 319 13.40 -15.19 -10.11
CA ASP A 319 14.62 -14.43 -10.40
C ASP A 319 14.37 -12.92 -10.25
N ILE A 320 13.28 -12.41 -10.83
CA ILE A 320 12.87 -11.00 -10.67
C ILE A 320 12.69 -10.62 -9.20
N LEU A 321 11.98 -11.44 -8.42
CA LEU A 321 11.76 -11.17 -6.99
C LEU A 321 13.07 -11.21 -6.19
N SER A 322 14.00 -12.10 -6.55
CA SER A 322 15.34 -12.16 -5.96
C SER A 322 16.12 -10.87 -6.24
N GLU A 323 16.14 -10.40 -7.49
CA GLU A 323 16.88 -9.18 -7.87
C GLU A 323 16.28 -7.91 -7.26
N VAL A 324 14.94 -7.79 -7.25
CA VAL A 324 14.26 -6.71 -6.53
C VAL A 324 14.65 -6.71 -5.05
N SER A 325 14.72 -7.89 -4.45
CA SER A 325 15.07 -8.05 -3.04
C SER A 325 16.51 -7.67 -2.75
N LYS A 326 17.45 -8.01 -3.64
CA LYS A 326 18.84 -7.57 -3.56
C LYS A 326 18.93 -6.05 -3.67
N TYR A 327 18.25 -5.47 -4.67
CA TYR A 327 18.24 -4.03 -4.90
C TYR A 327 17.79 -3.27 -3.65
N ILE A 328 16.60 -3.59 -3.11
CA ILE A 328 16.07 -2.87 -1.95
C ILE A 328 16.87 -3.10 -0.65
N SER A 329 17.64 -4.19 -0.56
CA SER A 329 18.52 -4.43 0.59
C SER A 329 19.74 -3.52 0.58
N ASN A 330 20.20 -3.14 -0.60
CA ASN A 330 21.47 -2.44 -0.80
C ASN A 330 21.29 -0.94 -1.07
N HIS A 331 20.05 -0.45 -1.10
CA HIS A 331 19.75 0.95 -1.41
C HIS A 331 18.77 1.54 -0.41
N ALA A 332 18.94 2.82 -0.09
CA ALA A 332 17.93 3.58 0.65
C ALA A 332 16.65 3.71 -0.20
N ILE A 333 15.52 3.26 0.35
CA ILE A 333 14.24 3.25 -0.35
C ILE A 333 13.30 4.34 0.20
N SER A 334 13.19 5.44 -0.55
CA SER A 334 12.15 6.46 -0.32
C SER A 334 10.79 6.03 -0.88
N ASP A 335 9.71 6.69 -0.46
CA ASP A 335 8.35 6.44 -0.99
C ASP A 335 8.31 6.61 -2.53
N LYS A 336 9.03 7.63 -3.04
CA LYS A 336 9.17 7.89 -4.48
C LYS A 336 9.91 6.76 -5.20
N ARG A 337 11.04 6.30 -4.65
CA ARG A 337 11.83 5.19 -5.23
C ARG A 337 11.04 3.88 -5.18
N ALA A 338 10.38 3.56 -4.07
CA ALA A 338 9.50 2.40 -3.95
C ALA A 338 8.37 2.44 -5.00
N THR A 339 7.80 3.62 -5.26
CA THR A 339 6.78 3.79 -6.30
C THR A 339 7.33 3.47 -7.69
N TYR A 340 8.52 3.97 -8.05
CA TYR A 340 9.12 3.68 -9.35
C TYR A 340 9.46 2.20 -9.53
N ILE A 341 10.00 1.55 -8.48
CA ILE A 341 10.29 0.12 -8.52
C ILE A 341 8.97 -0.67 -8.70
N ALA A 342 7.93 -0.34 -7.94
CA ALA A 342 6.61 -0.99 -8.07
C ALA A 342 6.01 -0.82 -9.47
N LEU A 343 6.10 0.38 -10.07
CA LEU A 343 5.65 0.64 -11.43
C LEU A 343 6.47 -0.14 -12.47
N THR A 344 7.76 -0.33 -12.22
CA THR A 344 8.67 -1.12 -13.08
C THR A 344 8.32 -2.61 -13.04
N ILE A 345 8.01 -3.15 -11.85
CA ILE A 345 7.64 -4.54 -11.65
C ILE A 345 6.23 -4.84 -12.20
N ALA A 346 5.31 -3.88 -12.16
CA ALA A 346 3.88 -4.11 -12.41
C ALA A 346 3.55 -4.85 -13.71
N PRO A 347 4.11 -4.50 -14.89
CA PRO A 347 3.87 -5.27 -16.11
C PRO A 347 4.27 -6.74 -15.99
N PHE A 348 5.43 -7.03 -15.40
CA PHE A 348 5.92 -8.39 -15.20
C PHE A 348 5.04 -9.17 -14.24
N PHE A 349 4.58 -8.53 -13.15
CA PHE A 349 3.60 -9.11 -12.24
C PHE A 349 2.30 -9.49 -12.98
N PHE A 350 1.74 -8.61 -13.79
CA PHE A 350 0.52 -8.93 -14.54
C PHE A 350 0.73 -10.08 -15.53
N LEU A 351 1.88 -10.12 -16.21
CA LEU A 351 2.25 -11.23 -17.08
C LEU A 351 2.43 -12.55 -16.29
N ARG A 352 2.93 -12.48 -15.04
CA ARG A 352 3.01 -13.63 -14.14
C ARG A 352 1.64 -14.15 -13.73
N VAL A 353 0.70 -13.26 -13.41
CA VAL A 353 -0.69 -13.65 -13.12
C VAL A 353 -1.32 -14.39 -14.30
N LEU A 354 -1.09 -13.90 -15.52
CA LEU A 354 -1.60 -14.55 -16.73
C LEU A 354 -0.92 -15.90 -17.01
N ALA A 355 0.39 -16.02 -16.74
CA ALA A 355 1.09 -17.30 -16.82
C ALA A 355 0.51 -18.32 -15.82
N TYR A 356 0.29 -17.89 -14.57
CA TYR A 356 -0.34 -18.72 -13.54
C TYR A 356 -1.73 -19.17 -13.97
N PHE A 357 -2.53 -18.32 -14.59
CA PHE A 357 -3.84 -18.73 -15.11
C PHE A 357 -3.72 -19.82 -16.17
N ASN A 358 -2.70 -19.78 -17.03
CA ASN A 358 -2.44 -20.86 -17.99
C ASN A 358 -2.01 -22.15 -17.28
N ASP A 359 -1.20 -22.06 -16.22
CA ASP A 359 -0.78 -23.22 -15.44
C ASP A 359 -1.99 -23.86 -14.74
N LEU A 360 -2.90 -23.05 -14.18
CA LEU A 360 -4.16 -23.51 -13.59
C LEU A 360 -5.07 -24.27 -14.57
N GLU A 361 -5.11 -23.89 -15.85
CA GLU A 361 -5.91 -24.62 -16.86
C GLU A 361 -5.30 -25.98 -17.20
N LYS A 362 -3.98 -26.13 -17.06
CA LYS A 362 -3.28 -27.39 -17.30
C LYS A 362 -3.39 -28.34 -16.11
N THR A 363 -3.49 -27.78 -14.91
CA THR A 363 -3.57 -28.52 -13.66
C THR A 363 -5.00 -28.98 -13.38
N LYS A 364 -5.23 -30.30 -13.37
CA LYS A 364 -6.53 -30.92 -13.05
C LYS A 364 -6.76 -31.17 -11.56
N ASP A 365 -5.70 -31.23 -10.74
CA ASP A 365 -5.74 -31.51 -9.30
C ASP A 365 -5.62 -30.23 -8.46
N GLN A 366 -6.44 -30.08 -7.44
CA GLN A 366 -6.41 -28.91 -6.55
C GLN A 366 -5.24 -28.91 -5.57
N ASN A 367 -4.75 -30.07 -5.13
CA ASN A 367 -3.56 -30.13 -4.25
C ASN A 367 -2.33 -29.51 -4.94
N ASN A 368 -2.30 -29.60 -6.26
CA ASN A 368 -1.27 -29.03 -7.11
C ASN A 368 -1.38 -27.47 -7.21
N ILE A 369 -2.52 -26.85 -6.88
CA ILE A 369 -2.65 -25.38 -6.90
C ILE A 369 -1.91 -24.72 -5.74
N ASP A 370 -2.07 -25.25 -4.53
CA ASP A 370 -1.32 -24.75 -3.37
C ASP A 370 0.19 -25.00 -3.56
N GLU A 371 0.58 -26.12 -4.18
CA GLU A 371 1.96 -26.38 -4.59
C GLU A 371 2.48 -25.35 -5.62
N LEU A 372 1.69 -24.92 -6.61
CA LEU A 372 2.09 -23.87 -7.56
C LEU A 372 2.39 -22.53 -6.87
N ILE A 373 1.67 -22.21 -5.78
CA ILE A 373 1.87 -20.96 -5.03
C ILE A 373 3.03 -21.11 -4.04
N LEU A 374 3.04 -22.18 -3.25
CA LEU A 374 4.02 -22.43 -2.20
C LEU A 374 5.39 -22.79 -2.78
N GLY A 375 5.43 -23.59 -3.85
CA GLY A 375 6.69 -23.99 -4.51
C GLY A 375 7.48 -22.81 -5.05
N GLN A 376 6.80 -21.79 -5.59
CA GLN A 376 7.45 -20.54 -5.99
C GLN A 376 8.07 -19.81 -4.78
N ALA A 377 7.36 -19.76 -3.66
CA ALA A 377 7.83 -19.11 -2.44
C ALA A 377 9.01 -19.87 -1.80
N ASP A 378 8.98 -21.20 -1.80
CA ASP A 378 10.06 -22.06 -1.33
C ASP A 378 11.32 -21.90 -2.20
N LYS A 379 11.17 -21.84 -3.54
CA LYS A 379 12.29 -21.55 -4.45
C LYS A 379 12.95 -20.20 -4.13
N LEU A 380 12.16 -19.15 -3.92
CA LEU A 380 12.67 -17.83 -3.53
C LEU A 380 13.37 -17.86 -2.16
N ARG A 381 12.80 -18.56 -1.18
CA ARG A 381 13.41 -18.72 0.15
C ARG A 381 14.75 -19.45 0.06
N ASN A 382 14.85 -20.49 -0.74
CA ASN A 382 16.08 -21.25 -0.94
C ASN A 382 17.20 -20.37 -1.53
N ILE A 383 16.87 -19.48 -2.47
CA ILE A 383 17.81 -18.48 -3.00
C ILE A 383 18.32 -17.55 -1.89
N PHE A 384 17.45 -17.08 -1.01
CA PHE A 384 17.85 -16.21 0.11
C PHE A 384 18.77 -16.93 1.08
N VAL A 385 18.46 -18.19 1.41
CA VAL A 385 19.26 -19.00 2.33
C VAL A 385 20.62 -19.33 1.72
N SER A 386 20.68 -19.72 0.45
CA SER A 386 21.95 -20.07 -0.22
C SER A 386 22.89 -18.88 -0.43
N GLN A 387 22.35 -17.67 -0.61
CA GLN A 387 23.14 -16.44 -0.73
C GLN A 387 23.69 -15.92 0.61
N SER A 388 23.36 -16.56 1.74
CA SER A 388 23.62 -16.03 3.09
C SER A 388 24.66 -16.83 3.87
N SER A 389 25.47 -17.64 3.20
CA SER A 389 26.56 -18.45 3.76
C SER A 389 27.76 -17.62 4.25
N ALA A 390 27.53 -16.52 4.97
CA ALA A 390 28.59 -15.69 5.57
C ALA A 390 28.19 -14.80 6.77
N ILE A 391 27.07 -15.02 7.47
CA ILE A 391 26.75 -14.21 8.66
C ILE A 391 26.29 -15.07 9.84
N ASP A 392 27.19 -15.23 10.79
CA ASP A 392 26.95 -15.72 12.15
C ASP A 392 25.96 -14.78 12.88
N LEU A 393 24.85 -15.33 13.34
CA LEU A 393 23.82 -14.59 14.09
C LEU A 393 24.23 -14.57 15.57
N GLY A 394 25.16 -13.69 15.90
CA GLY A 394 25.42 -13.28 17.28
C GLY A 394 24.13 -12.86 18.00
N GLU A 395 24.14 -13.00 19.33
CA GLU A 395 22.98 -12.95 20.23
C GLU A 395 21.92 -11.87 19.94
N LYS A 396 20.67 -12.21 20.31
CA LYS A 396 19.48 -11.34 20.38
C LYS A 396 19.83 -9.92 20.86
N LYS A 397 20.05 -8.99 19.93
CA LYS A 397 19.98 -7.56 20.25
C LYS A 397 18.53 -7.11 20.17
N ILE A 398 17.90 -6.99 21.34
CA ILE A 398 16.72 -6.15 21.54
C ILE A 398 17.16 -4.73 21.22
N TYR A 399 16.65 -4.13 20.14
CA TYR A 399 16.85 -2.71 19.91
C TYR A 399 16.02 -1.95 20.96
N PRO A 400 16.65 -1.19 21.87
CA PRO A 400 15.89 -0.46 22.88
C PRO A 400 14.94 0.54 22.21
N TYR A 401 13.72 0.55 22.74
CA TYR A 401 12.67 1.49 22.38
C TYR A 401 13.09 2.89 22.84
N GLY A 402 13.14 3.84 21.90
CA GLY A 402 13.28 5.26 22.20
C GLY A 402 14.45 5.93 21.49
N GLN A 403 14.20 6.52 20.33
CA GLN A 403 14.85 7.77 19.89
C GLN A 403 14.32 8.37 18.56
N TYR A 404 13.17 7.92 18.05
CA TYR A 404 12.48 8.70 17.01
C TYR A 404 11.61 9.75 17.69
N SER A 405 12.17 10.96 17.79
CA SER A 405 11.53 12.12 18.40
C SER A 405 10.11 12.31 17.87
N SER A 406 9.17 12.46 18.80
CA SER A 406 7.82 12.92 18.53
C SER A 406 7.85 14.25 17.78
N PHE A 407 7.43 14.25 16.51
CA PHE A 407 7.09 15.50 15.82
C PHE A 407 5.78 16.03 16.42
N GLN A 408 5.90 16.78 17.50
CA GLN A 408 4.85 17.69 17.93
C GLN A 408 4.76 18.84 16.92
N THR A 409 3.59 19.04 16.32
CA THR A 409 3.28 20.26 15.56
C THR A 409 3.29 21.44 16.52
N LYS A 410 4.35 22.27 16.49
CA LYS A 410 4.43 23.52 17.28
C LYS A 410 4.04 24.73 16.42
N LYS A 411 3.34 25.68 17.05
CA LYS A 411 2.94 26.97 16.48
C LYS A 411 4.13 27.92 16.38
N LYS A 412 4.02 28.90 15.48
CA LYS A 412 5.02 29.94 15.18
C LYS A 412 5.30 30.80 16.44
N GLY A 413 6.46 30.64 17.08
CA GLY A 413 6.88 31.46 18.23
C GLY A 413 7.86 30.80 19.21
N ASP A 414 7.85 29.48 19.35
CA ASP A 414 8.67 28.80 20.36
C ASP A 414 10.07 28.44 19.83
N ARG A 415 11.02 29.39 19.82
CA ARG A 415 12.45 29.09 19.66
C ARG A 415 13.10 28.84 21.02
N LYS A 416 13.16 27.58 21.43
CA LYS A 416 14.25 27.06 22.27
C LYS A 416 14.97 25.98 21.48
N PHE A 417 16.21 26.25 21.11
CA PHE A 417 17.08 25.31 20.41
C PHE A 417 17.29 24.07 21.29
N MET A 418 16.80 22.92 20.83
CA MET A 418 17.34 21.63 21.23
C MET A 418 18.51 21.35 20.29
N ASN A 419 19.70 21.13 20.84
CA ASN A 419 20.86 20.64 20.10
C ASN A 419 20.56 19.24 19.54
N SER A 420 20.06 19.17 18.31
CA SER A 420 20.13 17.96 17.48
C SER A 420 21.41 18.04 16.65
N HIS A 421 22.24 17.01 16.69
CA HIS A 421 23.51 16.87 15.97
C HIS A 421 23.37 16.74 14.43
N TYR A 422 22.35 17.34 13.82
CA TYR A 422 22.18 17.40 12.38
C TYR A 422 22.06 18.86 11.96
N SER A 423 23.08 19.36 11.26
CA SER A 423 23.05 20.62 10.55
C SER A 423 22.40 20.42 9.18
N VAL A 424 21.48 21.30 8.82
CA VAL A 424 20.98 21.42 7.44
C VAL A 424 21.49 22.73 6.89
N THR A 425 22.27 22.67 5.82
CA THR A 425 22.69 23.82 5.04
C THR A 425 21.84 23.91 3.77
N LEU A 426 21.52 25.14 3.36
CA LEU A 426 20.78 25.41 2.14
C LEU A 426 21.64 26.32 1.28
N SER A 427 22.10 25.79 0.16
CA SER A 427 22.92 26.53 -0.80
C SER A 427 22.12 26.74 -2.07
N ALA A 428 21.96 28.00 -2.49
CA ALA A 428 21.43 28.32 -3.80
C ALA A 428 22.54 28.11 -4.85
N ILE A 429 22.17 27.71 -6.06
CA ILE A 429 23.09 27.69 -7.20
C ILE A 429 22.89 29.01 -7.95
N PRO A 430 23.80 29.98 -7.83
CA PRO A 430 23.66 31.26 -8.51
C PRO A 430 23.91 31.10 -10.03
N GLY A 431 23.59 32.13 -10.80
CA GLY A 431 23.94 32.17 -12.22
C GLY A 431 23.10 31.30 -13.17
N ILE A 432 22.10 30.56 -12.67
CA ILE A 432 21.19 29.78 -13.54
C ILE A 432 20.47 30.73 -14.53
N PRO A 433 20.66 30.57 -15.85
CA PRO A 433 20.06 31.43 -16.85
C PRO A 433 18.55 31.21 -16.97
N LEU A 434 17.88 32.09 -17.72
CA LEU A 434 16.50 31.85 -18.14
C LEU A 434 16.45 30.62 -19.05
N ILE A 435 15.88 29.53 -18.52
CA ILE A 435 15.72 28.27 -19.26
C ILE A 435 14.78 28.42 -20.45
N LYS A 436 15.20 27.86 -21.58
CA LYS A 436 14.51 27.81 -22.87
C LYS A 436 14.14 26.37 -23.24
N ASP A 437 13.33 26.25 -24.29
CA ASP A 437 12.99 24.96 -24.89
C ASP A 437 14.24 24.24 -25.41
N GLY A 438 14.39 22.97 -25.04
CA GLY A 438 15.52 22.12 -25.43
C GLY A 438 16.80 22.30 -24.61
N ASP A 439 16.82 23.17 -23.60
CA ASP A 439 18.01 23.36 -22.74
C ASP A 439 18.35 22.09 -21.94
N ASP A 440 19.63 21.72 -21.93
CA ASP A 440 20.16 20.65 -21.06
C ASP A 440 20.26 21.16 -19.62
N LEU A 441 19.17 21.01 -18.89
CA LEU A 441 19.05 21.51 -17.52
C LEU A 441 20.10 20.89 -16.56
N PRO A 442 20.39 19.58 -16.59
CA PRO A 442 21.51 19.01 -15.83
C PRO A 442 22.86 19.68 -16.13
N ALA A 443 23.21 19.86 -17.41
CA ALA A 443 24.48 20.48 -17.78
C ALA A 443 24.58 21.93 -17.29
N ILE A 444 23.49 22.69 -17.40
CA ILE A 444 23.41 24.07 -16.90
C ILE A 444 23.58 24.11 -15.38
N ILE A 445 22.90 23.24 -14.64
CA ILE A 445 22.99 23.19 -13.17
C ILE A 445 24.42 22.84 -12.73
N LEU A 446 25.04 21.84 -13.36
CA LEU A 446 26.41 21.42 -13.04
C LEU A 446 27.42 22.52 -13.33
N LYS A 447 27.26 23.22 -14.47
CA LYS A 447 28.12 24.34 -14.84
C LYS A 447 28.03 25.47 -13.80
N CYS A 448 26.82 25.92 -13.47
CA CYS A 448 26.62 27.02 -12.53
C CYS A 448 27.05 26.66 -11.09
N ALA A 449 26.84 25.40 -10.68
CA ALA A 449 27.35 24.92 -9.40
C ALA A 449 28.89 24.95 -9.37
N GLY A 450 29.55 24.48 -10.43
CA GLY A 450 31.01 24.51 -10.53
C GLY A 450 31.60 25.92 -10.55
N GLU A 451 30.96 26.87 -11.24
CA GLU A 451 31.38 28.28 -11.26
C GLU A 451 31.30 28.96 -9.87
N ASP A 452 30.41 28.48 -8.99
CA ASP A 452 30.26 28.97 -7.61
C ASP A 452 31.06 28.15 -6.58
N GLY A 453 31.90 27.21 -7.04
CA GLY A 453 32.67 26.32 -6.16
C GLY A 453 31.79 25.34 -5.36
N LEU A 454 30.54 25.14 -5.79
CA LEU A 454 29.62 24.18 -5.17
C LEU A 454 29.84 22.79 -5.77
N HIS A 455 30.31 21.88 -4.92
CA HIS A 455 30.51 20.47 -5.24
C HIS A 455 29.42 19.63 -4.58
N PHE A 456 28.79 18.74 -5.36
CA PHE A 456 27.79 17.81 -4.83
C PHE A 456 28.48 16.63 -4.14
N GLU A 457 28.06 16.32 -2.93
CA GLU A 457 28.50 15.16 -2.16
C GLU A 457 27.42 14.07 -2.11
N ASP A 458 27.81 12.83 -1.79
CA ASP A 458 26.84 11.75 -1.59
C ASP A 458 25.93 12.07 -0.40
N GLY A 459 24.62 12.02 -0.63
CA GLY A 459 23.60 12.42 0.34
C GLY A 459 23.04 13.83 0.14
N ASP A 460 23.63 14.65 -0.74
CA ASP A 460 23.07 15.95 -1.10
C ASP A 460 21.72 15.82 -1.82
N VAL A 461 20.83 16.78 -1.55
CA VAL A 461 19.49 16.83 -2.15
C VAL A 461 19.38 18.06 -3.05
N LEU A 462 19.46 17.85 -4.36
CA LEU A 462 19.16 18.89 -5.34
C LEU A 462 17.66 19.13 -5.43
N VAL A 463 17.22 20.36 -5.15
CA VAL A 463 15.82 20.78 -5.25
C VAL A 463 15.64 21.68 -6.46
N VAL A 464 14.78 21.27 -7.39
CA VAL A 464 14.50 21.99 -8.63
C VAL A 464 13.01 22.33 -8.71
N THR A 465 12.68 23.54 -9.16
CA THR A 465 11.28 23.95 -9.38
C THR A 465 10.73 23.33 -10.67
N SER A 466 9.44 22.99 -10.70
CA SER A 466 8.81 22.40 -11.89
C SER A 466 8.87 23.31 -13.12
N LYS A 467 8.88 24.63 -12.94
CA LYS A 467 8.86 25.61 -14.03
C LYS A 467 10.05 25.48 -14.97
N ILE A 468 11.26 25.32 -14.43
CA ILE A 468 12.47 25.24 -15.27
C ILE A 468 12.55 23.91 -16.03
N VAL A 469 12.03 22.84 -15.42
CA VAL A 469 11.90 21.53 -16.07
C VAL A 469 10.90 21.61 -17.22
N SER A 470 9.69 22.14 -16.97
CA SER A 470 8.67 22.28 -18.01
C SER A 470 9.13 23.14 -19.20
N LYS A 471 9.94 24.17 -18.96
CA LYS A 471 10.51 25.00 -20.04
C LYS A 471 11.53 24.22 -20.88
N ALA A 472 12.47 23.51 -20.24
CA ALA A 472 13.45 22.67 -20.93
C ALA A 472 12.79 21.56 -21.76
N GLU A 473 11.67 20.99 -21.27
CA GLU A 473 10.89 19.97 -21.96
C GLU A 473 9.95 20.51 -23.05
N GLY A 474 10.00 21.80 -23.39
CA GLY A 474 9.15 22.40 -24.42
C GLY A 474 7.67 22.44 -24.07
N ARG A 475 7.32 22.38 -22.79
CA ARG A 475 5.92 22.35 -22.30
C ARG A 475 5.34 23.76 -22.17
N ILE A 476 5.56 24.58 -23.20
CA ILE A 476 5.08 25.96 -23.28
C ILE A 476 3.91 26.00 -24.26
N VAL A 477 2.77 26.53 -23.82
CA VAL A 477 1.57 26.67 -24.65
C VAL A 477 1.16 28.14 -24.72
N PRO A 478 0.94 28.72 -25.92
CA PRO A 478 0.33 30.04 -26.04
C PRO A 478 -1.08 30.02 -25.45
N LEU A 479 -1.35 30.78 -24.40
CA LEU A 479 -2.64 30.71 -23.71
C LEU A 479 -3.82 31.06 -24.65
N ALA A 480 -3.59 31.93 -25.65
CA ALA A 480 -4.57 32.29 -26.66
C ALA A 480 -5.00 31.12 -27.57
N SER A 481 -4.19 30.06 -27.69
CA SER A 481 -4.54 28.88 -28.49
C SER A 481 -5.39 27.86 -27.72
N VAL A 482 -5.64 28.08 -26.42
CA VAL A 482 -6.39 27.14 -25.58
C VAL A 482 -7.88 27.50 -25.60
N GLN A 483 -8.71 26.53 -25.97
CA GLN A 483 -10.17 26.62 -25.91
C GLN A 483 -10.65 25.91 -24.63
N PRO A 484 -11.20 26.63 -23.63
CA PRO A 484 -11.69 26.02 -22.40
C PRO A 484 -12.91 25.13 -22.65
N SER A 485 -12.94 23.97 -22.01
CA SER A 485 -14.17 23.15 -21.90
C SER A 485 -15.18 23.77 -20.92
N GLU A 486 -16.45 23.36 -21.02
CA GLU A 486 -17.49 23.75 -20.04
C GLU A 486 -17.07 23.45 -18.60
N LYS A 487 -16.44 22.29 -18.39
CA LYS A 487 -15.93 21.88 -17.09
C LYS A 487 -14.79 22.79 -16.60
N ALA A 488 -13.92 23.27 -17.50
CA ALA A 488 -12.89 24.23 -17.15
C ALA A 488 -13.48 25.59 -16.76
N LEU A 489 -14.56 26.03 -17.42
CA LEU A 489 -15.31 27.24 -17.06
C LEU A 489 -15.96 27.12 -15.67
N GLU A 490 -16.57 25.98 -15.35
CA GLU A 490 -17.14 25.73 -14.01
C GLU A 490 -16.08 25.83 -12.89
N ILE A 491 -14.91 25.24 -13.12
CA ILE A 491 -13.82 25.22 -12.16
C ILE A 491 -13.15 26.60 -12.07
N ALA A 492 -13.03 27.32 -13.18
CA ALA A 492 -12.57 28.70 -13.21
C ALA A 492 -13.45 29.61 -12.35
N ASN A 493 -14.78 29.51 -12.49
CA ASN A 493 -15.72 30.28 -11.67
C ASN A 493 -15.56 30.00 -10.17
N LYS A 494 -15.31 28.75 -9.79
CA LYS A 494 -15.08 28.37 -8.38
C LYS A 494 -13.71 28.80 -7.86
N SER A 495 -12.68 28.69 -8.69
CA SER A 495 -11.29 28.97 -8.30
C SER A 495 -10.86 30.43 -8.50
N GLY A 496 -11.59 31.22 -9.28
CA GLY A 496 -11.15 32.56 -9.71
C GLY A 496 -9.96 32.55 -10.67
N LYS A 497 -9.59 31.39 -11.26
CA LYS A 497 -8.51 31.28 -12.25
C LYS A 497 -9.04 31.43 -13.67
N ASP A 498 -8.17 31.77 -14.61
CA ASP A 498 -8.49 31.77 -16.04
C ASP A 498 -8.86 30.36 -16.51
N ALA A 499 -10.00 30.21 -17.19
CA ALA A 499 -10.52 28.93 -17.66
C ALA A 499 -9.57 28.22 -18.64
N ARG A 500 -8.76 28.95 -19.40
CA ARG A 500 -7.75 28.39 -20.30
C ARG A 500 -6.61 27.75 -19.51
N VAL A 501 -6.22 28.36 -18.39
CA VAL A 501 -5.21 27.77 -17.50
C VAL A 501 -5.80 26.52 -16.85
N VAL A 502 -7.03 26.57 -16.36
CA VAL A 502 -7.72 25.40 -15.79
C VAL A 502 -7.81 24.24 -16.78
N GLU A 503 -8.08 24.52 -18.05
CA GLU A 503 -8.08 23.53 -19.12
C GLU A 503 -6.71 22.82 -19.23
N LEU A 504 -5.61 23.58 -19.24
CA LEU A 504 -4.26 23.01 -19.23
C LEU A 504 -4.00 22.16 -17.97
N MET A 505 -4.48 22.59 -16.80
CA MET A 505 -4.39 21.80 -15.57
C MET A 505 -5.10 20.45 -15.72
N MET A 506 -6.28 20.44 -16.34
CA MET A 506 -7.11 19.25 -16.55
C MET A 506 -6.52 18.28 -17.58
N GLN A 507 -5.77 18.77 -18.57
CA GLN A 507 -5.07 17.94 -19.55
C GLN A 507 -3.92 17.15 -18.93
N GLU A 508 -3.27 17.71 -17.92
CA GLU A 508 -2.12 17.08 -17.24
C GLU A 508 -2.54 16.36 -15.94
N SER A 509 -3.69 16.72 -15.38
CA SER A 509 -4.08 16.29 -14.03
C SER A 509 -5.58 16.08 -13.84
N GLN A 510 -5.93 15.17 -12.93
CA GLN A 510 -7.28 15.07 -12.41
C GLN A 510 -7.52 16.12 -11.32
N ILE A 511 -8.58 16.90 -11.43
CA ILE A 511 -9.01 17.86 -10.41
C ILE A 511 -9.53 17.10 -9.19
N LEU A 512 -8.96 17.36 -8.02
CA LEU A 512 -9.33 16.72 -6.74
C LEU A 512 -10.23 17.61 -5.90
N ASN A 513 -9.87 18.89 -5.78
CA ASN A 513 -10.59 19.89 -5.01
C ASN A 513 -10.40 21.28 -5.64
N VAL A 514 -11.40 22.15 -5.45
CA VAL A 514 -11.40 23.51 -6.00
C VAL A 514 -11.87 24.46 -4.92
N GLU A 515 -11.01 25.41 -4.56
CA GLU A 515 -11.29 26.54 -3.66
C GLU A 515 -10.84 27.82 -4.35
N HIS A 516 -11.30 28.98 -3.87
CA HIS A 516 -10.87 30.26 -4.45
C HIS A 516 -9.34 30.40 -4.34
N GLY A 517 -8.68 30.69 -5.48
CA GLY A 517 -7.23 30.77 -5.63
C GLY A 517 -6.49 29.43 -5.77
N VAL A 518 -7.09 28.31 -5.36
CA VAL A 518 -6.43 27.00 -5.24
C VAL A 518 -7.17 25.90 -5.97
N VAL A 519 -6.48 25.24 -6.90
CA VAL A 519 -6.98 24.05 -7.58
C VAL A 519 -6.06 22.90 -7.19
N GLU A 520 -6.53 21.95 -6.39
CA GLU A 520 -5.77 20.75 -6.03
C GLU A 520 -5.94 19.69 -7.10
N THR A 521 -4.83 19.09 -7.51
CA THR A 521 -4.78 18.20 -8.67
C THR A 521 -3.97 16.95 -8.38
N PHE A 522 -4.41 15.81 -8.93
CA PHE A 522 -3.60 14.60 -9.04
C PHE A 522 -2.99 14.54 -10.43
N HIS A 523 -1.71 14.85 -10.52
CA HIS A 523 -0.98 14.86 -11.78
C HIS A 523 -0.86 13.45 -12.34
N ARG A 524 -0.90 13.29 -13.67
CA ARG A 524 -0.79 11.98 -14.36
C ARG A 524 0.47 11.18 -14.03
N LEU A 525 1.50 11.85 -13.48
CA LEU A 525 2.74 11.24 -12.98
C LEU A 525 2.62 10.68 -11.54
N GLY A 526 1.43 10.69 -10.93
CA GLY A 526 1.15 9.98 -9.67
C GLY A 526 1.38 10.79 -8.40
N PHE A 527 1.47 12.11 -8.46
CA PHE A 527 1.62 12.98 -7.29
C PHE A 527 0.50 14.03 -7.21
N VAL A 528 0.23 14.50 -5.99
CA VAL A 528 -0.70 15.60 -5.73
C VAL A 528 0.07 16.91 -5.73
N CYS A 529 -0.42 17.90 -6.45
CA CYS A 529 0.11 19.26 -6.49
C CYS A 529 -1.04 20.27 -6.61
N THR A 530 -0.72 21.56 -6.55
CA THR A 530 -1.66 22.62 -6.90
C THR A 530 -1.47 23.01 -8.36
N SER A 531 -2.56 23.45 -8.99
CA SER A 531 -2.59 23.98 -10.36
C SER A 531 -2.04 23.02 -11.43
N GLY A 532 -2.05 21.70 -11.19
CA GLY A 532 -1.53 20.72 -12.15
C GLY A 532 -0.04 20.85 -12.48
N GLY A 533 0.72 21.66 -11.75
CA GLY A 533 2.10 22.02 -12.15
C GLY A 533 2.19 22.98 -13.34
N VAL A 534 1.07 23.60 -13.73
CA VAL A 534 0.93 24.61 -14.81
C VAL A 534 1.19 26.02 -14.28
#